data_AF-A0A848LA84-F1
#
_entry.id   AF-A0A848LA84-F1
#
_cell.length_a   1.000
_cell.length_b   1.000
_cell.length_c   1.000
_cell.angle_alpha   90.00
_cell.angle_beta   90.00
_cell.angle_gamma   90.00
#
_symmetry.space_group_name_H-M   'P 1'
#
loop_
_entity.id
_entity.type
_entity.pdbx_description
1 polymer ?
#
loop_
_entity_poly.entity_id
_entity_poly.type
_entity_poly.pdbx_seq_one_letter_code
_entity_poly.pdbx_strand_id
1 'polypeptide(L)'
;MWIETIIMPREDSEPYVPSPQRDRSRFVKSSAEESRALRDAVLRFLSAHQLVDAVKWMSEPGFLPIITIHCTELALMKLRDAAEFVVGCAAPVETYPALVSPQPTVAPAVLLPAMPVFEPRL
;
A
#
# COMPACT_ATOMS: atom_id res chain seq x y z
N MET A 1 -4.85 24.99 -0.98
CA MET A 1 -3.95 24.16 -1.81
C MET A 1 -4.65 22.82 -2.08
N TRP A 2 -4.44 22.17 -3.22
CA TRP A 2 -4.98 20.82 -3.50
C TRP A 2 -3.91 19.76 -3.24
N ILE A 3 -4.26 18.70 -2.51
CA ILE A 3 -3.33 17.67 -2.02
C ILE A 3 -3.73 16.32 -2.57
N GLU A 4 -2.77 15.62 -3.16
CA GLU A 4 -2.94 14.24 -3.58
C GLU A 4 -2.65 13.32 -2.41
N THR A 5 -3.55 12.37 -2.14
CA THR A 5 -3.45 11.46 -1.01
C THR A 5 -4.00 10.10 -1.38
N ILE A 6 -3.53 9.08 -0.69
CA ILE A 6 -3.92 7.69 -0.91
C ILE A 6 -4.79 7.25 0.27
N ILE A 7 -5.94 6.64 -0.04
CA ILE A 7 -6.86 6.07 0.93
C ILE A 7 -6.83 4.56 0.80
N MET A 8 -6.69 3.90 1.94
CA MET A 8 -6.76 2.45 2.10
C MET A 8 -7.83 2.11 3.16
N PRO A 9 -8.47 0.93 3.09
CA PRO A 9 -9.30 0.46 4.19
C PRO A 9 -8.40 0.27 5.41
N ARG A 10 -8.93 0.55 6.61
CA ARG A 10 -8.23 0.16 7.82
C ARG A 10 -8.29 -1.35 7.96
N GLU A 11 -7.13 -1.99 8.06
CA GLU A 11 -7.04 -3.41 8.39
C GLU A 11 -7.45 -3.59 9.85
N ASP A 12 -8.50 -4.37 10.11
CA ASP A 12 -8.73 -4.90 11.45
C ASP A 12 -7.50 -5.71 11.84
N SER A 13 -7.03 -5.60 13.09
CA SER A 13 -5.78 -6.19 13.60
C SER A 13 -5.80 -7.72 13.70
N GLU A 14 -6.42 -8.39 12.74
CA GLU A 14 -6.39 -9.83 12.60
C GLU A 14 -4.95 -10.27 12.30
N PRO A 15 -4.47 -11.32 12.98
CA PRO A 15 -3.12 -11.83 12.75
C PRO A 15 -2.95 -12.23 11.28
N TYR A 16 -1.87 -11.75 10.66
CA TYR A 16 -1.55 -12.08 9.28
C TYR A 16 -1.48 -13.61 9.10
N VAL A 17 -2.45 -14.16 8.36
CA VAL A 17 -2.45 -15.57 7.95
C VAL A 17 -1.97 -15.62 6.50
N PRO A 18 -0.84 -16.29 6.20
CA PRO A 18 -0.40 -16.48 4.83
C PRO A 18 -1.51 -17.15 4.02
N SER A 19 -1.98 -16.48 2.97
CA SER A 19 -3.03 -17.02 2.11
C SER A 19 -2.50 -18.28 1.41
N PRO A 20 -3.18 -19.44 1.51
CA PRO A 20 -2.88 -20.60 0.68
C PRO A 20 -2.92 -20.16 -0.79
N GLN A 21 -2.08 -20.72 -1.66
CA GLN A 21 -2.12 -20.45 -3.12
C GLN A 21 -3.54 -20.67 -3.65
N ARG A 22 -4.33 -19.59 -3.68
CA ARG A 22 -5.72 -19.59 -4.12
C ARG A 22 -5.76 -19.28 -5.60
N ASP A 23 -6.78 -19.83 -6.24
CA ASP A 23 -7.10 -19.63 -7.64
C ASP A 23 -7.07 -18.14 -7.99
N ARG A 24 -6.09 -17.72 -8.80
CA ARG A 24 -5.78 -16.30 -9.06
C ARG A 24 -7.02 -15.54 -9.54
N SER A 25 -7.89 -16.18 -10.32
CA SER A 25 -9.13 -15.60 -10.86
C SER A 25 -10.16 -15.20 -9.79
N ARG A 26 -10.27 -15.96 -8.69
CA ARG A 26 -11.20 -15.63 -7.60
C ARG A 26 -10.69 -14.48 -6.74
N PHE A 27 -9.37 -14.40 -6.57
CA PHE A 27 -8.71 -13.28 -5.91
C PHE A 27 -8.91 -11.96 -6.68
N VAL A 28 -8.80 -12.00 -8.01
CA VAL A 28 -9.07 -10.84 -8.87
C VAL A 28 -10.43 -10.20 -8.61
N LYS A 29 -11.48 -11.03 -8.63
CA LYS A 29 -12.86 -10.56 -8.54
C LYS A 29 -13.17 -10.00 -7.16
N SER A 30 -12.78 -10.73 -6.10
CA SER A 30 -12.93 -10.27 -4.72
C SER A 30 -12.19 -8.96 -4.48
N SER A 31 -10.94 -8.86 -4.92
CA SER A 31 -10.14 -7.64 -4.73
C SER A 31 -10.71 -6.43 -5.51
N ALA A 32 -11.28 -6.64 -6.69
CA ALA A 32 -11.98 -5.58 -7.43
C ALA A 32 -13.29 -5.13 -6.75
N GLU A 33 -14.02 -6.05 -6.12
CA GLU A 33 -15.21 -5.74 -5.33
C GLU A 33 -14.85 -4.94 -4.07
N GLU A 34 -13.77 -5.31 -3.38
CA GLU A 34 -13.25 -4.57 -2.22
C GLU A 34 -12.85 -3.14 -2.60
N SER A 35 -12.16 -2.94 -3.72
CA SER A 35 -11.83 -1.61 -4.23
C SER A 35 -13.06 -0.75 -4.52
N ARG A 36 -14.13 -1.35 -5.08
CA ARG A 36 -15.40 -0.64 -5.32
C ARG A 36 -16.07 -0.27 -4.02
N ALA A 37 -16.15 -1.21 -3.07
CA ALA A 37 -16.72 -0.98 -1.76
C ALA A 37 -16.01 0.16 -1.01
N LEU A 38 -14.68 0.21 -1.10
CA LEU A 38 -13.89 1.31 -0.55
C LEU A 38 -14.26 2.64 -1.18
N ARG A 39 -14.39 2.71 -2.51
CA ARG A 39 -14.77 3.95 -3.21
C ARG A 39 -16.15 4.44 -2.76
N ASP A 40 -17.10 3.52 -2.68
CA ASP A 40 -18.46 3.83 -2.25
C ASP A 40 -18.49 4.30 -0.78
N ALA A 41 -17.65 3.73 0.07
CA ALA A 41 -17.49 4.16 1.46
C ALA A 41 -16.93 5.59 1.56
N VAL A 42 -15.87 5.89 0.79
CA VAL A 42 -15.30 7.24 0.74
C VAL A 42 -16.33 8.26 0.22
N LEU A 43 -17.05 7.94 -0.85
CA LEU A 43 -18.11 8.81 -1.39
C LEU A 43 -19.23 9.08 -0.38
N ARG A 44 -19.69 8.03 0.33
CA ARG A 44 -20.68 8.19 1.41
C ARG A 44 -20.15 9.07 2.54
N PHE A 45 -18.91 8.86 2.97
CA PHE A 45 -18.29 9.67 4.01
C PHE A 45 -18.21 11.16 3.60
N LEU A 46 -17.74 11.44 2.39
CA LEU A 46 -17.63 12.81 1.87
C LEU A 46 -19.01 13.47 1.77
N SER A 47 -20.02 12.74 1.31
CA SER A 47 -21.40 13.24 1.22
C SER A 47 -21.98 13.56 2.60
N ALA A 48 -21.82 12.65 3.57
CA ALA A 48 -22.31 12.84 4.93
C ALA A 48 -21.69 14.07 5.64
N HIS A 49 -20.45 14.40 5.30
CA HIS A 49 -19.72 15.54 5.88
C HIS A 49 -19.78 16.81 5.02
N GLN A 50 -20.52 16.81 3.91
CA GLN A 50 -20.61 17.94 2.97
C GLN A 50 -19.24 18.34 2.37
N LEU A 51 -18.39 17.34 2.09
CA LEU A 51 -17.02 17.52 1.57
C LEU A 51 -16.89 17.15 0.09
N VAL A 52 -18.01 16.96 -0.63
CA VAL A 52 -17.97 16.56 -2.05
C VAL A 52 -17.26 17.61 -2.90
N ASP A 53 -17.55 18.90 -2.68
CA ASP A 53 -16.89 20.02 -3.39
C ASP A 53 -15.42 20.22 -2.96
N ALA A 54 -15.02 19.59 -1.85
CA ALA A 54 -13.66 19.62 -1.34
C ALA A 54 -12.75 18.55 -1.97
N VAL A 55 -13.27 17.78 -2.94
CA VAL A 55 -12.55 16.77 -3.71
C VAL A 55 -12.64 17.12 -5.20
N LYS A 56 -11.48 17.31 -5.83
CA LYS A 56 -11.37 17.66 -7.25
C LYS A 56 -11.54 16.44 -8.15
N TRP A 57 -10.91 15.33 -7.77
CA TRP A 57 -11.02 14.06 -8.47
C TRP A 57 -10.65 12.89 -7.55
N MET A 58 -11.05 11.70 -7.96
CA MET A 58 -10.80 10.43 -7.29
C MET A 58 -10.57 9.34 -8.33
N SER A 59 -9.60 8.46 -8.11
CA SER A 59 -9.25 7.38 -9.03
C SER A 59 -10.37 6.35 -9.17
N GLU A 60 -10.40 5.68 -10.32
CA GLU A 60 -11.23 4.50 -10.52
C GLU A 60 -10.73 3.34 -9.63
N PRO A 61 -11.64 2.45 -9.17
CA PRO A 61 -11.28 1.31 -8.35
C PRO A 61 -10.46 0.33 -9.17
N GLY A 62 -9.26 0.03 -8.68
CA GLY A 62 -8.34 -0.90 -9.30
C GLY A 62 -8.48 -2.31 -8.74
N PHE A 63 -7.42 -3.08 -8.93
CA PHE A 63 -7.31 -4.44 -8.40
C PHE A 63 -6.87 -4.49 -6.95
N LEU A 64 -6.34 -3.40 -6.42
CA LEU A 64 -5.97 -3.26 -5.02
C LEU A 64 -6.96 -2.29 -4.37
N PRO A 65 -7.38 -2.53 -3.11
CA PRO A 65 -8.30 -1.66 -2.38
C PRO A 65 -7.57 -0.38 -1.94
N ILE A 66 -7.14 0.40 -2.92
CA ILE A 66 -6.37 1.63 -2.78
C ILE A 66 -6.98 2.66 -3.72
N ILE A 67 -7.24 3.86 -3.22
CA ILE A 67 -7.81 4.95 -4.01
C ILE A 67 -6.96 6.20 -3.83
N THR A 68 -6.63 6.84 -4.95
CA THR A 68 -5.98 8.14 -4.94
C THR A 68 -7.04 9.23 -5.07
N ILE A 69 -6.99 10.24 -4.20
CA ILE A 69 -7.87 11.40 -4.28
C ILE A 69 -7.07 12.70 -4.28
N HIS A 70 -7.61 13.72 -4.95
CA HIS A 70 -7.07 15.07 -4.90
C HIS A 70 -8.08 15.97 -4.19
N CYS A 71 -7.73 16.40 -2.98
CA CYS A 71 -8.67 17.06 -2.07
C CYS A 71 -8.04 18.26 -1.36
N THR A 72 -8.88 19.04 -0.69
CA THR A 72 -8.42 20.15 0.16
C THR A 72 -7.87 19.65 1.50
N GLU A 73 -7.14 20.50 2.21
CA GLU A 73 -6.63 20.20 3.57
C GLU A 73 -7.74 19.85 4.56
N LEU A 74 -8.89 20.51 4.47
CA LEU A 74 -10.05 20.23 5.34
C LEU A 74 -10.57 18.80 5.12
N ALA A 75 -10.72 18.39 3.85
CA ALA A 75 -11.15 17.05 3.50
C ALA A 75 -10.13 16.00 3.96
N LEU A 76 -8.84 16.26 3.73
CA LEU A 76 -7.75 15.38 4.19
C LEU A 76 -7.76 15.19 5.71
N MET A 77 -7.93 16.28 6.47
CA MET A 77 -7.99 16.23 7.93
C MET A 77 -9.17 15.38 8.40
N LYS A 78 -10.35 15.54 7.81
CA LYS A 78 -11.55 14.76 8.16
C LYS A 78 -11.41 13.28 7.81
N LEU A 79 -10.82 12.97 6.65
CA LEU A 79 -10.56 11.59 6.25
C LEU A 79 -9.55 10.90 7.16
N ARG A 80 -8.56 11.62 7.69
CA ARG A 80 -7.59 11.09 8.68
C ARG A 80 -8.22 10.79 10.03
N ASP A 81 -9.19 11.59 10.44
CA ASP A 81 -9.92 11.42 11.70
C ASP A 81 -10.92 10.25 11.65
N ALA A 82 -11.33 9.85 10.44
CA ALA A 82 -12.23 8.72 10.25
C ALA A 82 -11.60 7.41 10.74
N ALA A 83 -12.39 6.62 11.48
CA ALA A 83 -11.95 5.32 11.99
C ALA A 83 -11.84 4.25 10.89
N GLU A 84 -12.58 4.41 9.79
CA GLU A 84 -12.71 3.41 8.72
C GLU A 84 -11.54 3.42 7.72
N PHE A 85 -10.76 4.51 7.69
CA PHE A 85 -9.76 4.74 6.66
C PHE A 85 -8.35 4.86 7.21
N VAL A 86 -7.39 4.44 6.40
CA VAL A 86 -5.98 4.78 6.53
C VAL A 86 -5.65 5.73 5.40
N VAL A 87 -5.15 6.91 5.76
CA VAL A 87 -4.86 7.98 4.79
C VAL A 87 -3.36 8.20 4.73
N GLY A 88 -2.75 7.75 3.64
CA GLY A 88 -1.34 7.93 3.35
C GLY A 88 -1.07 9.24 2.59
N CYS A 89 0.09 9.85 2.85
CA CYS A 89 0.61 10.92 2.00
C CYS A 89 1.51 10.33 0.93
N ALA A 90 1.21 10.59 -0.34
CA ALA A 90 2.23 10.53 -1.37
C ALA A 90 3.12 11.78 -1.18
N ALA A 91 4.39 11.61 -0.81
CA ALA A 91 5.34 12.71 -0.83
C ALA A 91 5.97 12.80 -2.24
N PRO A 92 6.32 14.00 -2.73
CA PRO A 92 7.10 14.15 -3.95
C PRO A 92 8.40 13.35 -3.85
N VAL A 93 8.81 12.70 -4.95
CA VAL A 93 10.00 11.83 -4.99
C VAL A 93 11.25 12.55 -4.51
N GLU A 94 11.34 13.85 -4.76
CA GLU A 94 12.43 14.75 -4.38
C GLU A 94 12.55 14.95 -2.87
N THR A 95 11.51 14.59 -2.11
CA THR A 95 11.46 14.70 -0.63
C THR A 95 12.16 13.52 0.04
N TYR A 96 12.27 12.38 -0.66
CA TYR A 96 12.92 11.21 -0.09
C TYR A 96 14.43 11.33 -0.24
N PRO A 97 15.22 11.21 0.85
CA PRO A 97 16.67 11.13 0.71
C PRO A 97 16.99 9.90 -0.15
N ALA A 98 17.92 10.07 -1.09
CA ALA A 98 18.41 8.95 -1.90
C ALA A 98 18.80 7.82 -0.95
N LEU A 99 18.14 6.67 -1.07
CA LEU A 99 18.52 5.47 -0.34
C LEU A 99 19.95 5.17 -0.78
N VAL A 100 20.90 5.42 0.13
CA VAL A 100 22.32 5.17 -0.11
C VAL A 100 22.45 3.71 -0.51
N SER A 101 22.88 3.44 -1.73
CA SER A 101 23.19 2.08 -2.17
C SER A 101 24.04 1.42 -1.09
N PRO A 102 23.72 0.20 -0.62
CA PRO A 102 24.67 -0.53 0.19
C PRO A 102 25.90 -0.70 -0.70
N GLN A 103 26.99 -0.02 -0.35
CA GLN A 103 28.31 -0.45 -0.77
C GLN A 103 28.34 -1.96 -0.52
N PRO A 104 28.70 -2.79 -1.52
CA PRO A 104 28.99 -4.19 -1.23
C PRO A 104 30.17 -4.16 -0.27
N THR A 105 29.90 -4.25 1.03
CA THR A 105 30.89 -4.64 2.01
C THR A 105 31.28 -6.05 1.61
N VAL A 106 32.33 -6.13 0.80
CA VAL A 106 33.08 -7.37 0.61
C VAL A 106 33.58 -7.70 2.01
N ALA A 107 32.88 -8.63 2.67
CA ALA A 107 33.36 -9.20 3.91
C ALA A 107 34.80 -9.68 3.65
N PRO A 108 35.79 -9.30 4.49
CA PRO A 108 37.11 -9.87 4.37
C PRO A 108 36.95 -11.39 4.47
N ALA A 109 37.57 -12.11 3.53
CA ALA A 109 37.51 -13.56 3.43
C ALA A 109 38.03 -14.19 4.72
N VAL A 110 37.15 -14.37 5.70
CA VAL A 110 37.38 -15.21 6.86
C VAL A 110 37.30 -16.64 6.33
N LEU A 111 38.48 -17.18 6.04
CA LEU A 111 38.86 -18.59 6.08
C LEU A 111 37.69 -19.54 6.33
N LEU A 112 36.97 -19.92 5.27
CA LEU A 112 36.14 -21.12 5.30
C LEU A 112 37.10 -22.31 5.39
N PRO A 113 36.99 -23.21 6.40
CA PRO A 113 37.73 -24.45 6.38
C PRO A 113 37.30 -25.28 5.17
N ALA A 114 38.27 -25.83 4.46
CA ALA A 114 38.07 -26.64 3.26
C ALA A 114 37.07 -27.77 3.54
N MET A 115 35.95 -27.77 2.81
CA MET A 115 35.05 -28.94 2.78
C MET A 115 35.77 -30.07 2.01
N PRO A 116 35.78 -31.30 2.52
CA PRO A 116 36.42 -32.42 1.82
C PRO A 116 35.67 -32.72 0.52
N VAL A 117 36.44 -32.80 -0.56
CA VAL A 117 35.99 -33.21 -1.89
C VAL A 117 35.45 -34.65 -1.78
N PHE A 118 34.18 -34.83 -2.14
CA PHE A 118 33.58 -36.15 -2.30
C PHE A 118 34.07 -36.73 -3.64
N GLU A 119 34.95 -37.73 -3.60
CA GLU A 119 35.28 -38.53 -4.78
C GLU A 119 34.17 -39.56 -5.07
N PRO A 120 33.64 -39.62 -6.30
CA PRO A 120 32.81 -40.74 -6.71
C PRO A 120 33.70 -41.93 -7.08
N ARG A 121 33.64 -43.00 -6.30
CA ARG A 121 34.16 -44.31 -6.70
C ARG A 121 33.28 -44.89 -7.82
N LEU A 122 33.91 -45.20 -8.95
CA LEU A 122 33.48 -46.24 -9.89
C LEU A 122 34.58 -47.31 -9.95
#